data_AF-A0A7S7TES9-F1
#
_entry.id   AF-A0A7S7TES9-F1
#
_cell.length_a   1.000
_cell.length_b   1.000
_cell.length_c   1.000
_cell.angle_alpha   90.00
_cell.angle_beta   90.00
_cell.angle_gamma   90.00
#
_symmetry.space_group_name_H-M   'P 1'
#
loop_
_entity.id
_entity.type
_entity.pdbx_description
1 polymer ?
#
loop_
_entity_poly.entity_id
_entity_poly.type
_entity_poly.pdbx_seq_one_letter_code
_entity_poly.pdbx_strand_id
1 'polypeptide(L)' 'MAINPFAEFSLERAIGLRWTLRDIQAGRLKLSPASDEDLHVLAELGLIELHDDEPGLTEAGAAVLSD' A
#
# COMPACT_ATOMS: atom_id res chain seq x y z
N MET A 1 7.93 -17.09 7.28
CA MET A 1 8.23 -15.89 8.09
C MET A 1 7.59 -14.73 7.34
N ALA A 2 6.42 -14.25 7.78
CA ALA A 2 5.80 -13.10 7.13
C ALA A 2 6.73 -11.91 7.40
N ILE A 3 7.40 -11.45 6.34
CA ILE A 3 8.26 -10.27 6.39
C ILE A 3 7.28 -9.10 6.54
N ASN A 4 7.32 -8.39 7.67
CA ASN A 4 6.56 -7.16 7.80
C ASN A 4 7.28 -6.08 6.97
N PRO A 5 6.78 -5.69 5.78
CA PRO A 5 7.45 -4.72 4.93
C PRO A 5 7.47 -3.32 5.56
N PHE A 6 6.72 -3.10 6.64
CA PHE A 6 6.64 -1.81 7.33
C PHE A 6 7.52 -1.70 8.57
N ALA A 7 8.35 -2.71 8.86
CA ALA A 7 9.13 -2.76 10.10
C ALA A 7 10.12 -1.61 10.27
N GLU A 8 10.54 -0.96 9.18
CA GLU A 8 11.48 0.17 9.20
C GLU A 8 10.79 1.54 9.40
N PHE A 9 9.46 1.59 9.38
CA PHE A 9 8.71 2.84 9.56
C PHE A 9 8.21 3.03 10.99
N SER A 10 7.90 4.28 11.35
CA SER A 10 7.16 4.56 12.58
C SER A 10 5.78 3.90 12.55
N LEU A 11 5.21 3.63 13.73
CA LEU A 11 3.89 3.02 13.85
C LEU A 11 2.81 3.79 13.07
N GLU A 12 2.81 5.11 13.16
CA GLU A 12 1.85 5.97 12.46
C GLU A 12 1.98 5.83 10.94
N ARG A 13 3.22 5.82 10.43
CA ARG A 13 3.48 5.65 8.99
C ARG A 13 3.11 4.25 8.52
N ALA A 14 3.45 3.21 9.28
CA ALA A 14 3.07 1.84 8.97
C ALA A 14 1.54 1.65 8.92
N ILE A 15 0.80 2.28 9.85
CA ILE A 15 -0.66 2.28 9.84
C ILE A 15 -1.20 2.97 8.59
N GLY A 16 -0.66 4.15 8.25
CA GLY A 16 -1.03 4.90 7.05
C GLY A 16 -0.85 4.08 5.77
N LEU A 17 0.33 3.51 5.57
CA LEU A 17 0.66 2.68 4.40
C LEU A 17 -0.26 1.45 4.28
N ARG A 18 -0.57 0.79 5.42
CA ARG A 18 -1.50 -0.36 5.42
C ARG A 18 -2.93 0.05 5.07
N TRP A 19 -3.37 1.21 5.55
CA TRP A 19 -4.67 1.78 5.18
C TRP A 19 -4.72 2.11 3.69
N THR A 20 -3.68 2.73 3.15
CA THR A 20 -3.57 3.03 1.72
C THR A 20 -3.66 1.76 0.87
N LEU A 21 -2.95 0.68 1.24
CA LEU A 21 -3.10 -0.62 0.55
C LEU A 21 -4.54 -1.14 0.58
N ARG A 22 -5.22 -1.01 1.72
CA ARG A 22 -6.61 -1.45 1.86
C ARG A 22 -7.56 -0.63 1.00
N ASP A 23 -7.33 0.68 0.87
CA ASP A 23 -8.13 1.54 0.03
C ASP A 23 -7.89 1.29 -1.46
N ILE A 24 -6.64 0.98 -1.86
CA ILE A 24 -6.30 0.50 -3.20
C ILE A 24 -7.04 -0.81 -3.49
N GLN A 25 -6.94 -1.81 -2.60
CA GLN A 25 -7.64 -3.10 -2.75
C GLN A 25 -9.16 -2.93 -2.88
N ALA A 26 -9.74 -1.98 -2.15
CA ALA A 26 -11.17 -1.71 -2.16
C ALA A 26 -11.61 -0.72 -3.26
N GLY A 27 -10.70 -0.23 -4.11
CA GLY A 27 -10.98 0.75 -5.17
C GLY A 27 -11.52 2.08 -4.64
N ARG A 28 -11.16 2.47 -3.41
CA ARG A 28 -11.72 3.65 -2.71
C ARG A 28 -10.97 4.95 -2.97
N LEU A 29 -9.91 4.92 -3.77
CA LEU A 29 -9.10 6.09 -4.09
C LEU A 29 -9.87 7.19 -4.82
N LYS A 30 -11.02 6.87 -5.42
CA LYS A 30 -11.94 7.85 -6.02
C LYS A 30 -12.64 8.74 -4.98
N LEU A 31 -12.80 8.27 -3.74
CA LEU A 31 -13.46 8.99 -2.66
C LEU A 31 -12.44 9.73 -1.78
N SER A 32 -11.29 9.10 -1.54
CA SER A 32 -10.17 9.70 -0.80
C SER A 32 -8.89 9.34 -1.54
N PRO A 33 -8.32 10.26 -2.34
CA PRO A 33 -7.05 10.01 -3.00
C PRO A 33 -5.96 9.78 -1.95
N ALA A 34 -5.10 8.78 -2.20
CA ALA A 34 -3.93 8.52 -1.38
C ALA A 34 -2.86 9.60 -1.62
N SER A 35 -1.95 9.78 -0.66
CA SER A 35 -0.79 10.63 -0.85
C SER A 35 0.15 10.03 -1.90
N ASP A 36 0.67 10.87 -2.82
CA ASP A 36 1.68 10.45 -3.80
C ASP A 36 2.93 9.87 -3.11
N GLU A 37 3.28 10.37 -1.92
CA GLU A 37 4.39 9.84 -1.11
C GLU A 37 4.11 8.40 -0.65
N ASP A 38 2.88 8.12 -0.20
CA ASP A 38 2.51 6.77 0.24
C ASP A 38 2.47 5.79 -0.93
N LEU A 39 1.95 6.24 -2.09
CA LEU A 39 1.95 5.45 -3.31
C LEU A 39 3.38 5.14 -3.76
N HIS A 40 4.27 6.12 -3.71
CA HIS A 40 5.68 5.92 -4.05
C HIS A 40 6.35 4.89 -3.15
N VAL A 41 6.18 5.02 -1.82
CA VAL A 41 6.74 4.06 -0.85
C VAL A 41 6.18 2.66 -1.07
N LEU A 42 4.88 2.51 -1.27
CA LEU A 42 4.27 1.20 -1.53
C LEU A 42 4.77 0.58 -2.84
N ALA A 43 5.05 1.39 -3.85
CA ALA A 43 5.62 0.93 -5.11
C ALA A 43 7.09 0.51 -4.96
N GLU A 44 7.90 1.27 -4.21
CA GLU A 44 9.29 0.92 -3.88
C GLU A 44 9.38 -0.40 -3.09
N LEU A 45 8.40 -0.63 -2.20
CA LEU A 45 8.26 -1.89 -1.47
C LEU A 45 7.72 -3.05 -2.32
N GLY A 46 7.34 -2.81 -3.58
CA GLY A 46 6.75 -3.81 -4.48
C GLY A 46 5.36 -4.30 -4.05
N LEU A 47 4.66 -3.53 -3.21
CA LEU A 47 3.32 -3.86 -2.70
C LEU A 47 2.22 -3.40 -3.65
N ILE A 48 2.52 -2.42 -4.50
CA ILE A 48 1.64 -1.92 -5.55
C ILE A 48 2.43 -1.73 -6.85
N GLU A 49 1.71 -1.72 -7.96
CA GLU A 49 2.21 -1.29 -9.27
C GLU A 49 1.34 -0.15 -9.79
N LEU A 50 1.96 0.84 -10.42
CA LEU A 50 1.25 1.95 -11.06
C LEU A 50 1.06 1.62 -12.54
N HIS A 51 -0.18 1.44 -12.98
CA HIS A 51 -0.54 1.20 -14.38
C HIS A 51 -1.43 2.36 -14.86
N ASP A 52 -0.99 3.12 -15.85
CA ASP A 52 -1.73 4.30 -16.37
C ASP A 52 -2.20 5.27 -15.25
N ASP A 53 -1.30 5.57 -14.30
CA ASP A 53 -1.57 6.38 -13.09
C ASP A 53 -2.60 5.79 -12.11
N GLU A 54 -3.07 4.55 -12.33
CA GLU A 54 -3.92 3.83 -11.40
C GLU A 54 -3.11 2.80 -10.59
N PRO A 55 -3.04 2.92 -9.26
CA PRO A 55 -2.34 1.94 -8.43
C PRO A 55 -3.13 0.63 -8.34
N GLY A 56 -2.48 -0.47 -8.71
CA GLY A 56 -2.96 -1.84 -8.56
C GLY A 56 -2.20 -2.57 -7.46
N LEU A 57 -2.89 -3.41 -6.69
CA LEU A 57 -2.27 -4.22 -5.63
C LEU A 57 -1.47 -5.38 -6.26
N THR A 58 -0.24 -5.62 -5.78
CA THR A 58 0.51 -6.83 -6.13
C THR A 58 0.09 -8.01 -5.25
N GLU A 59 0.54 -9.23 -5.61
CA GLU A 59 0.37 -10.40 -4.74
C GLU A 59 1.02 -10.18 -3.36
N ALA A 60 2.17 -9.50 -3.31
CA ALA A 60 2.84 -9.17 -2.05
C ALA A 60 2.01 -8.18 -1.21
N GLY A 61 1.44 -7.14 -1.84
CA GLY A 61 0.53 -6.21 -1.17
C GLY A 61 -0.73 -6.90 -0.63
N ALA A 62 -1.29 -7.86 -1.38
CA ALA A 62 -2.44 -8.66 -0.94
C ALA A 62 -2.12 -9.53 0.27
N ALA A 63 -0.93 -10.13 0.31
CA ALA A 63 -0.48 -10.95 1.42
C ALA A 63 -0.38 -10.16 2.73
N VAL A 64 0.05 -8.89 2.68
CA VAL A 64 0.14 -7.98 3.85
C VAL A 64 -1.22 -7.69 4.49
N LEU A 65 -2.29 -7.72 3.69
CA LEU A 65 -3.66 -7.49 4.17
C LEU A 65 -4.37 -8.77 4.66
N SER A 66 -3.79 -9.94 4.36
CA SER A 66 -4.38 -11.25 4.68
C SER A 66 -3.91 -11.81 6.04
N ASP A 67 -3.00 -11.11 6.71
CA ASP A 67 -2.48 -11.37 8.07
C ASP A 67 -3.19 -10.49 9.11
#